data_AF-A0A847TA73-F1
#
_entry.id   AF-A0A847TA73-F1
#
_cell.length_a   1.000
_cell.length_b   1.000
_cell.length_c   1.000
_cell.angle_alpha   90.00
_cell.angle_beta   90.00
_cell.angle_gamma   90.00
#
_symmetry.space_group_name_H-M   'P 1'
#
loop_
_entity.id
_entity.type
_entity.pdbx_description
1 polymer ?
#
loop_
_entity_poly.entity_id
_entity_poly.type
_entity_poly.pdbx_seq_one_letter_code
_entity_poly.pdbx_strand_id
1 'polypeptide(L)'
;MHTSEILEIVRTTLELSKQEMSNLLGIPGKRYARYESGVLIPDDFFYERMETLYGIDMQQSGIAFAHPEKLKPAVYEQLRQLLL
;
A
#
# COMPACT_ATOMS: atom_id res chain seq x y z
N MET A 1 8.06 0.71 -11.84
CA MET A 1 6.95 1.29 -11.07
C MET A 1 7.51 1.86 -9.78
N HIS A 2 7.21 3.11 -9.47
CA HIS A 2 7.68 3.78 -8.26
C HIS A 2 6.77 3.46 -7.07
N THR A 3 7.30 3.49 -5.84
CA THR A 3 6.52 3.26 -4.61
C THR A 3 5.23 4.07 -4.57
N SER A 4 5.27 5.34 -4.99
CA SER A 4 4.09 6.22 -5.05
C SER A 4 2.96 5.67 -5.94
N GLU A 5 3.29 5.14 -7.12
CA GLU A 5 2.32 4.56 -8.07
C GLU A 5 1.67 3.30 -7.48
N ILE A 6 2.47 2.50 -6.77
CA ILE A 6 2.00 1.28 -6.11
C ILE A 6 0.98 1.62 -5.03
N LEU A 7 1.26 2.66 -4.24
CA LEU A 7 0.34 3.10 -3.20
C LEU A 7 -1.00 3.56 -3.76
N GLU A 8 -0.99 4.25 -4.90
CA GLU A 8 -2.22 4.62 -5.60
C GLU A 8 -3.00 3.39 -6.08
N ILE A 9 -2.32 2.42 -6.71
CA ILE A 9 -2.94 1.18 -7.20
C ILE A 9 -3.55 0.38 -6.04
N VAL A 10 -2.79 0.17 -4.97
CA VAL A 10 -3.26 -0.55 -3.79
C VAL A 10 -4.48 0.13 -3.19
N ARG A 11 -4.41 1.44 -2.95
CA ARG A 11 -5.50 2.21 -2.36
C ARG A 11 -6.77 2.17 -3.21
N THR A 12 -6.64 2.40 -4.51
CA THR A 12 -7.78 2.45 -5.43
C THR A 12 -8.42 1.07 -5.62
N THR A 13 -7.62 0.01 -5.66
CA THR A 13 -8.13 -1.38 -5.73
C THR A 13 -8.87 -1.79 -4.45
N LEU A 14 -8.45 -1.24 -3.30
CA LEU A 14 -9.17 -1.41 -2.03
C LEU A 14 -10.40 -0.49 -1.89
N GLU A 15 -10.69 0.33 -2.91
CA GLU A 15 -11.79 1.31 -2.92
C GLU A 15 -11.72 2.34 -1.79
N LEU A 16 -10.50 2.68 -1.35
CA LEU A 16 -10.27 3.61 -0.24
C LEU A 16 -9.97 5.03 -0.72
N SER A 17 -10.50 6.02 0.00
CA SER A 17 -9.98 7.39 -0.07
C SER A 17 -8.60 7.48 0.60
N LYS A 18 -7.84 8.54 0.29
CA LYS A 18 -6.55 8.81 0.94
C LYS A 18 -6.69 8.94 2.46
N GLN A 19 -7.82 9.49 2.92
CA GLN A 19 -8.08 9.66 4.35
C GLN A 19 -8.36 8.32 5.03
N GLU A 20 -9.20 7.45 4.45
CA GLU A 20 -9.48 6.12 5.00
C GLU A 20 -8.23 5.26 5.05
N MET A 21 -7.44 5.24 3.97
CA MET A 21 -6.18 4.51 3.95
C MET A 21 -5.23 5.01 5.04
N SER A 22 -5.09 6.33 5.21
CA SER A 22 -4.27 6.90 6.28
C SER A 22 -4.75 6.55 7.68
N ASN A 23 -6.07 6.53 7.90
CA ASN A 23 -6.68 6.16 9.19
C ASN A 23 -6.38 4.69 9.52
N LEU A 24 -6.53 3.77 8.54
CA LEU A 24 -6.25 2.35 8.73
C LEU A 24 -4.76 2.09 9.03
N LEU A 25 -3.88 2.79 8.32
CA LEU A 25 -2.44 2.72 8.54
C LEU A 25 -2.01 3.38 9.85
N GLY A 26 -2.84 4.23 10.46
CA GLY A 26 -2.51 4.96 11.68
C GLY A 26 -1.54 6.11 11.47
N ILE A 27 -1.55 6.73 10.28
CA ILE A 27 -0.71 7.89 9.96
C ILE A 27 -1.55 9.12 9.59
N PRO A 28 -1.02 10.35 9.75
CA PRO A 28 -1.74 11.55 9.31
C PRO A 28 -2.04 11.52 7.81
N GLY A 29 -3.25 11.91 7.41
CA GLY A 29 -3.66 11.94 6.00
C GLY A 29 -2.73 12.76 5.09
N LYS A 30 -2.22 13.91 5.58
CA LYS A 30 -1.20 14.70 4.88
C LYS A 30 0.09 13.94 4.64
N ARG A 31 0.48 13.04 5.55
CA ARG A 31 1.68 12.21 5.43
C ARG A 31 1.48 11.16 4.34
N TYR A 32 0.37 10.44 4.40
CA TYR A 32 0.00 9.47 3.37
C TYR A 32 -0.07 10.11 1.97
N ALA A 33 -0.68 11.29 1.86
CA ALA A 33 -0.77 12.01 0.58
C ALA A 33 0.60 12.34 -0.03
N ARG A 34 1.62 12.65 0.80
CA ARG A 34 3.00 12.91 0.33
C ARG A 34 3.73 11.63 -0.07
N TYR A 35 3.41 10.50 0.55
CA TYR A 35 3.91 9.18 0.14
C TYR A 35 3.36 8.82 -1.24
N GLU A 36 2.05 8.92 -1.44
CA GLU A 36 1.39 8.61 -2.71
C GLU A 36 1.77 9.60 -3.82
N SER A 37 2.17 10.84 -3.50
CA SER A 37 2.68 11.78 -4.49
C SER A 37 4.19 11.64 -4.76
N GLY A 38 4.88 10.73 -4.09
CA GLY A 38 6.34 10.53 -4.22
C GLY A 38 7.20 11.67 -3.65
N VAL A 39 6.59 12.65 -2.98
CA VAL A 39 7.29 13.80 -2.37
C VAL A 39 8.05 13.38 -1.11
N LEU A 40 7.58 12.33 -0.45
CA LEU A 40 8.20 11.79 0.75
C LEU A 40 8.31 10.27 0.62
N ILE A 41 9.48 9.72 0.94
CA ILE A 41 9.70 8.28 0.98
C ILE A 41 9.05 7.73 2.25
N PRO A 42 8.27 6.64 2.19
CA PRO A 42 7.73 6.00 3.37
C PRO A 42 8.82 5.52 4.34
N ASP A 43 8.50 5.53 5.63
CA ASP A 43 9.37 5.05 6.70
C ASP A 43 9.06 3.60 7.08
N ASP A 44 9.92 2.99 7.90
CA ASP A 44 9.78 1.60 8.35
C ASP A 44 8.42 1.33 9.00
N PHE A 45 7.91 2.28 9.79
CA PHE A 45 6.57 2.20 10.36
C PHE A 45 5.51 2.01 9.28
N PHE A 46 5.56 2.77 8.18
CA PHE A 46 4.61 2.61 7.10
C PHE A 46 4.69 1.23 6.45
N TYR A 47 5.91 0.74 6.18
CA TYR A 47 6.13 -0.57 5.57
C TYR A 47 5.60 -1.70 6.45
N GLU A 48 5.90 -1.66 7.75
CA GLU A 48 5.38 -2.61 8.73
C GLU A 48 3.83 -2.62 8.75
N ARG A 49 3.20 -1.45 8.65
CA ARG A 49 1.73 -1.34 8.62
C ARG A 49 1.14 -1.92 7.34
N MET A 50 1.77 -1.72 6.18
CA MET A 50 1.33 -2.32 4.91
C MET A 50 1.40 -3.86 4.95
N GLU A 51 2.49 -4.41 5.46
CA GLU A 51 2.67 -5.85 5.62
C GLU A 51 1.68 -6.43 6.66
N THR A 52 1.53 -5.73 7.78
CA THR A 52 0.67 -6.19 8.88
C THR A 52 -0.80 -6.20 8.49
N LEU A 53 -1.29 -5.15 7.82
CA LEU A 53 -2.72 -5.01 7.51
C LEU A 53 -3.11 -5.66 6.18
N TYR A 54 -2.25 -5.57 5.18
CA TYR A 54 -2.58 -5.96 3.81
C TYR A 54 -1.70 -7.08 3.28
N GLY A 55 -0.67 -7.49 4.02
CA GLY A 55 0.23 -8.55 3.61
C GLY A 55 1.12 -8.17 2.42
N ILE A 56 1.34 -6.87 2.22
CA ILE A 56 2.14 -6.33 1.11
C ILE A 56 3.45 -5.81 1.69
N ASP A 57 4.54 -6.50 1.37
CA ASP A 57 5.90 -6.02 1.60
C ASP A 57 6.34 -5.15 0.42
N MET A 58 6.79 -3.94 0.74
CA MET A 58 7.20 -2.91 -0.22
C MET A 58 8.63 -2.42 0.03
N GLN A 59 9.45 -3.19 0.75
CA GLN A 59 10.85 -2.84 0.98
C GLN A 59 11.69 -2.89 -0.32
N GLN A 60 12.82 -2.16 -0.30
CA GLN A 60 13.59 -1.72 -1.46
C GLN A 60 14.05 -2.85 -2.38
N SER A 61 13.20 -3.26 -3.33
CA SER A 61 13.52 -4.01 -4.57
C SER A 61 12.27 -4.36 -5.39
N GLY A 62 11.06 -4.27 -4.82
CA GLY A 62 9.83 -4.62 -5.52
C GLY A 62 8.63 -4.71 -4.57
N ILE A 63 7.59 -5.40 -5.01
CA ILE A 63 6.42 -5.73 -4.18
C ILE A 63 6.40 -7.24 -3.99
N ALA A 64 6.25 -7.67 -2.75
CA ALA A 64 5.97 -9.06 -2.43
C ALA A 64 4.65 -9.15 -1.64
N PHE A 65 3.84 -10.14 -1.96
CA PHE A 65 2.64 -10.45 -1.17
C PHE A 65 3.02 -11.48 -0.10
N ALA A 66 3.53 -11.02 1.03
CA ALA A 66 3.96 -11.86 2.15
C ALA A 66 2.80 -12.62 2.81
N HIS A 67 1.62 -12.00 2.87
CA HIS A 67 0.42 -12.55 3.52
C HIS A 67 -0.84 -12.33 2.67
N PRO A 68 -0.97 -12.99 1.51
CA PRO A 68 -2.08 -12.76 0.58
C PRO A 68 -3.45 -13.10 1.18
N GLU A 69 -3.51 -13.95 2.21
CA GLU A 69 -4.72 -14.30 2.95
C GLU A 69 -5.37 -13.11 3.69
N LYS A 70 -4.63 -12.01 3.90
CA LYS A 70 -5.17 -10.77 4.47
C LYS A 70 -6.00 -9.97 3.47
N LEU A 71 -5.89 -10.28 2.19
CA LEU A 71 -6.67 -9.67 1.12
C LEU A 71 -7.82 -10.58 0.72
N LYS A 72 -8.92 -9.99 0.26
CA LYS A 72 -9.97 -10.77 -0.41
C LYS A 72 -9.35 -11.41 -1.67
N PRO A 73 -9.66 -12.68 -2.01
CA PRO A 73 -9.07 -13.35 -3.16
C PRO A 73 -9.16 -12.56 -4.47
N ALA A 74 -10.30 -11.92 -4.74
CA ALA A 74 -10.48 -11.08 -5.92
C ALA A 74 -9.56 -9.84 -5.93
N VAL A 75 -9.35 -9.21 -4.78
CA VAL A 75 -8.46 -8.05 -4.61
C VAL A 75 -7.01 -8.49 -4.81
N TYR A 76 -6.61 -9.62 -4.22
CA TYR A 76 -5.28 -10.18 -4.39
C TYR A 76 -4.97 -10.44 -5.87
N GLU A 77 -5.84 -11.12 -6.60
CA GLU A 77 -5.62 -11.39 -8.03
C GLU A 77 -5.52 -10.12 -8.86
N GLN A 78 -6.37 -9.13 -8.58
CA GLN A 78 -6.30 -7.84 -9.27
C GLN A 78 -4.98 -7.11 -9.00
N LEU A 79 -4.56 -7.04 -7.73
CA LEU A 79 -3.27 -6.43 -7.37
C LEU A 79 -2.10 -7.20 -7.97
N ARG A 80 -2.15 -8.54 -7.98
CA ARG A 80 -1.13 -9.41 -8.56
C ARG A 80 -0.96 -9.12 -10.05
N GLN A 81 -2.05 -8.94 -10.81
CA GLN A 81 -2.00 -8.63 -12.24
C GLN A 81 -1.50 -7.21 -12.55
N LEU A 82 -1.75 -6.25 -11.66
CA LEU A 82 -1.35 -4.86 -11.87
C LEU A 82 0.10 -4.58 -11.46
N LEU A 83 0.65 -5.37 -10.54
CA LEU A 83 1.90 -5.07 -9.85
C LEU A 83 3.07 -6.03 -10.18
N LEU A 84 2.80 -7.18 -10.81
CA LEU A 84 3.79 -8.19 -11.23
C LEU A 84 3.65 -8.52 -12.72
#